data_AF-A0A0N4UJC9-F1
#
_entry.id   AF-A0A0N4UJC9-F1
#
_cell.length_a   1.000
_cell.length_b   1.000
_cell.length_c   1.000
_cell.angle_alpha   90.00
_cell.angle_beta   90.00
_cell.angle_gamma   90.00
#
_symmetry.space_group_name_H-M   'P 1'
#
loop_
_entity.id
_entity.type
_entity.pdbx_description
1 polymer ?
#
loop_
_entity_poly.entity_id
_entity_poly.type
_entity_poly.pdbx_seq_one_letter_code
_entity_poly.pdbx_strand_id
1 'polypeptide(L)'
;MRFNVFKSLIIISTFFHLTKALKTLPSEFIGKFELDKTKDENFDEYLQARGYNSSMRELIKSVTVTKTFSKSATSGRYNLDTLTSIKNSHHKNWALGEQFQNEVLDSTQHLITFNIISDPKRGKVLTEKHIKVADKSDVETYEYSRQGDYLIMNV
;
A
#
# COMPACT_ATOMS: atom_id res chain seq x y z
N MET A 1 -38.27 -38.39 45.83
CA MET A 1 -37.63 -38.98 44.64
C MET A 1 -37.95 -38.07 43.45
N ARG A 2 -36.99 -37.26 42.96
CA ARG A 2 -37.20 -36.28 41.89
C ARG A 2 -36.08 -36.43 40.85
N PHE A 3 -36.44 -36.70 39.60
CA PHE A 3 -35.56 -36.63 38.44
C PHE A 3 -36.00 -35.46 37.56
N ASN A 4 -35.03 -34.70 37.04
CA ASN A 4 -35.23 -33.54 36.18
C ASN A 4 -34.54 -33.81 34.84
N VAL A 5 -35.29 -33.76 33.75
CA VAL A 5 -34.79 -33.97 32.37
C VAL A 5 -34.31 -32.62 31.85
N PHE A 6 -33.00 -32.51 31.59
CA PHE A 6 -32.40 -31.32 30.98
C PHE A 6 -32.96 -31.13 29.57
N LYS A 7 -33.60 -29.98 29.34
CA LYS A 7 -34.01 -29.50 28.01
C LYS A 7 -32.76 -29.25 27.17
N SER A 8 -32.69 -29.97 26.05
CA SER A 8 -31.73 -29.78 24.97
C SER A 8 -31.79 -28.35 24.42
N LEU A 9 -30.66 -27.65 24.42
CA LEU A 9 -30.50 -26.33 23.81
C LEU A 9 -29.78 -26.53 22.46
N ILE A 10 -30.52 -26.47 21.36
CA ILE A 10 -29.95 -26.45 20.01
C ILE A 10 -29.46 -25.03 19.75
N ILE A 11 -28.14 -24.82 19.72
CA ILE A 11 -27.52 -23.55 19.31
C ILE A 11 -27.34 -23.63 17.78
N ILE A 12 -28.24 -22.98 17.03
CA ILE A 12 -28.06 -22.75 15.60
C ILE A 12 -27.11 -21.55 15.46
N SER A 13 -25.82 -21.80 15.21
CA SER A 13 -24.88 -20.75 14.87
C SER A 13 -25.07 -20.33 13.40
N THR A 14 -25.82 -19.27 13.17
CA THR A 14 -25.86 -18.60 11.85
C THR A 14 -24.53 -17.87 11.63
N PHE A 15 -23.69 -18.41 10.74
CA PHE A 15 -22.50 -17.72 10.23
C PHE A 15 -22.95 -16.55 9.33
N PHE A 16 -23.11 -15.37 9.90
CA PHE A 16 -23.23 -14.13 9.13
C PHE A 16 -21.90 -13.87 8.42
N HIS A 17 -21.81 -14.20 7.13
CA HIS A 17 -20.75 -13.71 6.27
C HIS A 17 -20.99 -12.23 6.02
N LEU A 18 -20.35 -11.37 6.80
CA LEU A 18 -20.30 -9.94 6.55
C LEU A 18 -19.50 -9.69 5.26
N THR A 19 -20.20 -9.56 4.13
CA THR A 19 -19.59 -9.11 2.87
C THR A 19 -19.15 -7.67 3.04
N LYS A 20 -17.89 -7.43 3.42
CA LYS A 20 -17.32 -6.09 3.38
C LYS A 20 -17.37 -5.58 1.94
N ALA A 21 -18.12 -4.51 1.70
CA ALA A 21 -18.16 -3.86 0.40
C ALA A 21 -16.71 -3.51 -0.03
N LEU A 22 -16.31 -3.99 -1.21
CA LEU A 22 -15.00 -3.71 -1.76
C LEU A 22 -14.86 -2.21 -1.98
N LYS A 23 -13.85 -1.61 -1.35
CA LYS A 23 -13.51 -0.21 -1.57
C LYS A 23 -13.00 -0.02 -3.01
N THR A 24 -13.38 1.09 -3.64
CA THR A 24 -12.93 1.44 -5.00
C THR A 24 -11.78 2.44 -4.95
N LEU A 25 -10.74 2.22 -5.76
CA LEU A 25 -9.66 3.18 -5.97
C LEU A 25 -10.19 4.31 -6.86
N PRO A 26 -10.15 5.58 -6.41
CA PRO A 26 -10.51 6.71 -7.25
C PRO A 26 -9.72 6.70 -8.57
N SER A 27 -10.39 6.97 -9.68
CA SER A 27 -9.80 6.89 -11.02
C SER A 27 -8.62 7.85 -11.23
N GLU A 28 -8.54 8.91 -10.44
CA GLU A 28 -7.43 9.88 -10.45
C GLU A 28 -6.07 9.26 -10.06
N PHE A 29 -6.07 8.12 -9.37
CA PHE A 29 -4.85 7.36 -9.07
C PHE A 29 -4.50 6.34 -10.16
N ILE A 30 -5.43 6.00 -11.07
CA ILE A 30 -5.16 5.04 -12.15
C ILE A 30 -4.36 5.76 -13.24
N GLY A 31 -3.20 5.22 -13.57
CA GLY A 31 -2.32 5.83 -14.56
C GLY A 31 -0.87 5.41 -14.42
N LYS A 32 -0.04 5.93 -15.33
CA LYS A 32 1.41 5.80 -15.34
C LYS A 32 2.02 7.14 -14.93
N PHE A 33 2.91 7.13 -13.96
CA PHE A 33 3.55 8.31 -13.37
C PHE A 33 5.06 8.11 -13.38
N GLU A 34 5.78 9.05 -14.00
CA GLU A 34 7.23 9.06 -14.05
C GLU A 34 7.76 10.07 -13.03
N LEU A 35 8.80 9.70 -12.28
CA LEU A 35 9.38 10.55 -11.25
C LEU A 35 10.02 11.79 -11.89
N ASP A 36 9.47 12.96 -11.59
CA ASP A 36 10.08 14.25 -11.90
C ASP A 36 11.08 14.61 -10.79
N LYS A 37 12.35 14.33 -11.06
CA LYS A 37 13.46 14.60 -10.11
C LYS A 37 13.72 16.09 -9.88
N THR A 38 13.10 16.99 -10.64
CA THR A 38 13.24 18.43 -10.42
C THR A 38 12.27 18.97 -9.36
N LYS A 39 11.39 18.10 -8.86
CA LYS A 39 10.31 18.40 -7.91
C LYS A 39 10.42 17.61 -6.62
N ASP A 40 11.53 16.93 -6.37
CA ASP A 40 11.75 16.30 -5.07
C ASP A 40 12.10 17.38 -4.03
N GLU A 41 11.53 17.24 -2.84
CA GLU A 41 11.75 18.14 -1.72
C GLU A 41 12.21 17.30 -0.53
N ASN A 42 13.33 17.67 0.09
CA ASN A 42 13.90 17.01 1.27
C ASN A 42 14.19 15.50 1.12
N PHE A 43 14.39 15.01 -0.10
CA PHE A 43 14.60 13.57 -0.33
C PHE A 43 15.95 13.08 0.20
N ASP A 44 17.03 13.88 0.12
CA ASP A 44 18.33 13.50 0.68
C ASP A 44 18.27 13.41 2.21
N GLU A 45 17.61 14.37 2.85
CA GLU A 45 17.40 14.46 4.30
C GLU A 45 16.59 13.26 4.80
N TYR A 46 15.52 12.89 4.09
CA TYR A 46 14.76 11.67 4.37
C TYR A 46 15.65 10.42 4.30
N LEU A 47 16.43 10.26 3.23
CA LEU A 47 17.32 9.11 3.08
C LEU A 47 18.41 9.09 4.16
N GLN A 48 18.92 10.26 4.55
CA GLN A 48 19.88 10.38 5.65
C GLN A 48 19.24 9.96 6.97
N ALA A 49 18.01 10.39 7.27
CA ALA A 49 17.26 10.01 8.46
C ALA A 49 16.94 8.50 8.49
N ARG A 50 16.73 7.87 7.32
CA ARG A 50 16.60 6.40 7.18
C ARG A 50 17.93 5.64 7.36
N GLY A 51 19.05 6.35 7.51
CA GLY A 51 20.36 5.74 7.78
C GLY A 51 21.19 5.41 6.53
N TYR A 52 20.79 5.89 5.35
CA TYR A 52 21.59 5.70 4.13
C TYR A 52 22.83 6.57 4.14
N ASN A 53 24.00 5.95 3.98
CA ASN A 53 25.26 6.66 3.77
C ASN A 53 25.25 7.44 2.44
N SER A 54 26.13 8.43 2.31
CA SER A 54 26.16 9.35 1.16
C SER A 54 26.21 8.63 -0.18
N SER A 55 27.05 7.61 -0.33
CA SER A 55 27.16 6.84 -1.58
C SER A 55 25.85 6.14 -1.96
N MET A 56 25.15 5.56 -0.98
CA MET A 56 23.86 4.92 -1.25
C MET A 56 22.77 5.95 -1.56
N ARG A 57 22.79 7.13 -0.92
CA ARG A 57 21.85 8.22 -1.24
C ARG A 57 22.01 8.71 -2.67
N GLU A 58 23.24 8.93 -3.13
CA GLU A 58 23.51 9.31 -4.52
C GLU A 58 23.01 8.24 -5.50
N LEU A 59 23.24 6.96 -5.21
CA LEU A 59 22.71 5.87 -6.02
C LEU A 59 21.18 5.90 -6.07
N ILE A 60 20.50 5.99 -4.93
CA ILE A 60 19.03 6.01 -4.86
C ILE A 60 18.46 7.21 -5.63
N LYS A 61 19.01 8.42 -5.46
CA LYS A 61 18.59 9.63 -6.21
C LYS A 61 18.84 9.49 -7.72
N SER A 62 19.85 8.72 -8.14
CA SER A 62 20.13 8.47 -9.55
C SER A 62 19.10 7.56 -10.23
N VAL A 63 18.33 6.76 -9.47
CA VAL A 63 17.36 5.81 -10.02
C VAL A 63 16.21 6.51 -10.73
N THR A 64 15.86 6.05 -11.93
CA THR A 64 14.61 6.46 -12.59
C THR A 64 13.47 5.62 -12.03
N VAL A 65 12.31 6.22 -11.74
CA VAL A 65 11.16 5.50 -11.21
C VAL A 65 9.92 5.78 -12.06
N THR A 66 9.21 4.73 -12.43
CA THR A 66 7.90 4.80 -13.05
C THR A 66 6.92 3.94 -12.27
N LYS A 67 5.88 4.55 -11.69
CA LYS A 67 4.78 3.85 -11.03
C LYS A 67 3.58 3.74 -11.96
N THR A 68 3.00 2.56 -12.07
CA THR A 68 1.76 2.34 -12.82
C THR A 68 0.73 1.68 -11.92
N PHE A 69 -0.34 2.42 -11.62
CA PHE A 69 -1.52 1.89 -10.95
C PHE A 69 -2.56 1.52 -12.01
N SER A 70 -3.02 0.27 -11.99
CA SER A 70 -4.00 -0.24 -12.97
C SER A 70 -5.06 -1.11 -12.31
N LYS A 71 -6.19 -1.29 -12.99
CA LYS A 71 -7.20 -2.28 -12.59
C LYS A 71 -6.65 -3.70 -12.84
N SER A 72 -6.95 -4.62 -11.94
CA SER A 72 -6.72 -6.05 -12.15
C SER A 72 -7.79 -6.64 -13.08
N ALA A 73 -7.55 -7.86 -13.56
CA ALA A 73 -8.58 -8.66 -14.21
C ALA A 73 -9.73 -9.02 -13.24
N THR A 74 -9.45 -9.09 -11.94
CA THR A 74 -10.48 -9.31 -10.91
C THR A 74 -11.13 -7.99 -10.51
N SER A 75 -12.47 -7.94 -10.58
CA SER A 75 -13.25 -6.76 -10.22
C SER A 75 -12.97 -6.29 -8.78
N GLY A 76 -12.82 -4.98 -8.60
CA GLY A 76 -12.51 -4.36 -7.31
C GLY A 76 -11.07 -4.56 -6.84
N ARG A 77 -10.19 -5.14 -7.67
CA ARG A 77 -8.77 -5.35 -7.37
C ARG A 77 -7.88 -4.59 -8.35
N TYR A 78 -6.65 -4.34 -7.95
CA TYR A 78 -5.72 -3.45 -8.64
C TYR A 78 -4.32 -4.05 -8.74
N ASN A 79 -3.49 -3.45 -9.58
CA ASN A 79 -2.08 -3.73 -9.70
C ASN A 79 -1.27 -2.45 -9.48
N LEU A 80 -0.08 -2.60 -8.91
CA LEU A 80 0.97 -1.58 -8.89
C LEU A 80 2.23 -2.18 -9.48
N ASP A 81 2.73 -1.56 -10.55
CA ASP A 81 4.06 -1.82 -11.09
C ASP A 81 4.95 -0.62 -10.75
N THR A 82 6.02 -0.84 -10.00
CA THR A 82 7.08 0.17 -9.81
C THR A 82 8.29 -0.29 -10.60
N LEU A 83 8.51 0.32 -11.76
CA LEU A 83 9.64 0.06 -12.61
C LEU A 83 10.77 1.03 -12.26
N THR A 84 11.98 0.52 -12.13
CA THR A 84 13.15 1.34 -11.89
C THR A 84 14.31 0.97 -12.81
N SER A 85 15.36 1.78 -12.84
CA SER A 85 16.59 1.47 -13.59
C SER A 85 17.41 0.33 -12.98
N ILE A 86 17.10 -0.14 -11.76
CA ILE A 86 17.87 -1.17 -11.06
C ILE A 86 17.02 -2.42 -10.79
N LYS A 87 15.89 -2.26 -10.09
CA LYS A 87 15.00 -3.36 -9.69
C LYS A 87 13.54 -2.96 -9.84
N ASN A 88 12.73 -3.86 -10.37
CA ASN A 88 11.29 -3.65 -10.49
C ASN A 88 10.56 -4.35 -9.35
N SER A 89 9.41 -3.81 -8.95
CA SER A 89 8.47 -4.49 -8.06
C SER A 89 7.08 -4.53 -8.69
N HIS A 90 6.40 -5.65 -8.45
CA HIS A 90 5.12 -5.97 -9.08
C HIS A 90 4.14 -6.45 -8.00
N HIS A 91 3.21 -5.60 -7.63
CA HIS A 91 2.12 -5.95 -6.71
C HIS A 91 0.87 -6.19 -7.55
N LYS A 92 0.47 -7.45 -7.65
CA LYS A 92 -0.67 -7.84 -8.50
C LYS A 92 -1.88 -8.20 -7.66
N ASN A 93 -3.05 -7.89 -8.19
CA ASN A 93 -4.34 -8.31 -7.67
C ASN A 93 -4.55 -8.00 -6.18
N TRP A 94 -4.19 -6.80 -5.72
CA TRP A 94 -4.45 -6.34 -4.35
C TRP A 94 -5.81 -5.62 -4.23
N ALA A 95 -6.35 -5.54 -3.02
CA ALA A 95 -7.58 -4.80 -2.73
C ALA A 95 -7.35 -3.76 -1.63
N LEU A 96 -8.11 -2.65 -1.68
CA LEU A 96 -8.03 -1.60 -0.68
C LEU A 96 -8.48 -2.11 0.70
N GLY A 97 -7.63 -1.93 1.71
CA GLY A 97 -7.82 -2.38 3.09
C GLY A 97 -7.43 -3.85 3.34
N GLU A 98 -6.95 -4.56 2.33
CA GLU A 98 -6.47 -5.95 2.45
C GLU A 98 -4.94 -5.95 2.54
N GLN A 99 -4.40 -6.61 3.57
CA GLN A 99 -2.96 -6.81 3.71
C GLN A 99 -2.51 -7.99 2.86
N PHE A 100 -1.40 -7.83 2.15
CA PHE A 100 -0.75 -8.91 1.42
C PHE A 100 0.77 -8.87 1.66
N GLN A 101 1.45 -9.98 1.39
CA GLN A 101 2.91 -10.05 1.49
C GLN A 101 3.52 -10.05 0.08
N ASN A 102 4.58 -9.28 -0.13
CA ASN A 102 5.33 -9.31 -1.39
C ASN A 102 6.77 -8.81 -1.22
N GLU A 103 7.60 -9.09 -2.21
CA GLU A 103 8.96 -8.52 -2.33
C GLU A 103 8.90 -7.07 -2.81
N VAL A 104 9.75 -6.21 -2.25
CA VAL A 104 9.86 -4.79 -2.65
C VAL A 104 11.24 -4.46 -3.23
N LEU A 105 11.53 -3.17 -3.46
CA LEU A 105 12.73 -2.70 -4.15
C LEU A 105 14.05 -3.02 -3.41
N ASP A 106 14.02 -3.17 -2.08
CA ASP A 106 15.20 -3.55 -1.28
C ASP A 106 15.46 -5.07 -1.26
N SER A 107 14.70 -5.84 -2.04
CA SER A 107 14.76 -7.32 -2.10
C SER A 107 14.33 -8.03 -0.82
N THR A 108 13.63 -7.36 0.09
CA THR A 108 13.06 -7.97 1.28
C THR A 108 11.55 -8.14 1.17
N GLN A 109 10.99 -8.99 2.02
CA GLN A 109 9.55 -9.25 2.09
C GLN A 109 8.88 -8.23 3.01
N HIS A 110 7.81 -7.60 2.55
CA HIS A 110 7.00 -6.66 3.32
C HIS A 110 5.55 -7.14 3.39
N LEU A 111 4.88 -6.86 4.51
CA LEU A 111 3.42 -6.81 4.56
C LEU A 111 2.97 -5.43 4.09
N ILE A 112 2.16 -5.39 3.04
CA ILE A 112 1.76 -4.16 2.35
C ILE A 112 0.25 -4.00 2.48
N THR A 113 -0.23 -2.77 2.69
CA THR A 113 -1.66 -2.47 2.70
C THR A 113 -1.92 -1.14 2.03
N PHE A 114 -2.71 -1.16 0.95
CA PHE A 114 -3.22 0.05 0.31
C PHE A 114 -4.57 0.45 0.90
N ASN A 115 -4.82 1.75 1.09
CA ASN A 115 -6.12 2.23 1.56
C ASN A 115 -6.39 3.66 1.06
N ILE A 116 -7.65 4.10 1.18
CA ILE A 116 -8.04 5.48 0.88
C ILE A 116 -8.49 6.17 2.15
N ILE A 117 -7.92 7.35 2.40
CA ILE A 117 -8.37 8.29 3.43
C ILE A 117 -8.87 9.58 2.75
N SER A 118 -9.63 10.37 3.50
CA SER A 118 -10.05 11.72 3.06
C SER A 118 -9.31 12.75 3.90
N ASP A 119 -8.57 13.62 3.23
CA ASP A 119 -7.82 14.72 3.80
C ASP A 119 -8.51 16.05 3.44
N PRO A 120 -8.80 16.94 4.40
CA PRO A 120 -9.50 18.19 4.13
C PRO A 120 -8.80 19.13 3.15
N LYS A 121 -7.47 19.05 3.02
CA LYS A 121 -6.65 19.93 2.17
C LYS A 121 -6.28 19.27 0.85
N ARG A 122 -5.97 17.97 0.87
CA ARG A 122 -5.45 17.21 -0.28
C ARG A 122 -6.52 16.39 -1.01
N GLY A 123 -7.74 16.31 -0.48
CA GLY A 123 -8.82 15.52 -1.07
C GLY A 123 -8.70 14.02 -0.73
N LYS A 124 -8.79 13.13 -1.71
CA LYS A 124 -8.56 11.70 -1.48
C LYS A 124 -7.05 11.45 -1.45
N VAL A 125 -6.63 10.63 -0.49
CA VAL A 125 -5.22 10.23 -0.34
C VAL A 125 -5.16 8.70 -0.34
N LEU A 126 -4.35 8.16 -1.24
CA LEU A 126 -4.00 6.75 -1.26
C LEU A 126 -2.82 6.52 -0.31
N THR A 127 -2.99 5.68 0.69
CA THR A 127 -1.91 5.27 1.60
C THR A 127 -1.34 3.94 1.18
N GLU A 128 -0.01 3.78 1.24
CA GLU A 128 0.71 2.53 1.03
C GLU A 128 1.53 2.24 2.29
N LYS A 129 1.01 1.37 3.16
CA LYS A 129 1.68 0.99 4.40
C LYS A 129 2.55 -0.24 4.20
N HIS A 130 3.79 -0.15 4.63
CA HIS A 130 4.78 -1.22 4.64
C HIS A 130 5.13 -1.63 6.08
N ILE A 131 5.26 -2.94 6.31
CA ILE A 131 5.85 -3.50 7.53
C ILE A 131 6.86 -4.56 7.09
N LYS A 132 8.15 -4.38 7.41
CA LYS A 132 9.17 -5.38 7.05
C LYS A 132 8.86 -6.72 7.72
N VAL A 133 8.97 -7.82 6.97
CA VAL A 133 8.72 -9.16 7.53
C VAL A 133 9.80 -9.56 8.51
N ALA A 134 11.06 -9.22 8.21
CA ALA A 134 12.21 -9.51 9.07
C ALA A 134 12.30 -8.62 10.31
N ASP A 135 11.74 -7.40 10.25
CA ASP A 135 11.69 -6.46 11.37
C ASP A 135 10.32 -5.78 11.42
N LYS A 136 9.46 -6.28 12.31
CA LYS A 136 8.09 -5.75 12.46
C LYS A 136 8.03 -4.36 13.07
N SER A 137 9.14 -3.85 13.59
CA SER A 137 9.23 -2.48 14.11
C SER A 137 9.48 -1.44 13.01
N ASP A 138 10.06 -1.84 11.87
CA ASP A 138 10.21 -0.98 10.68
C ASP A 138 8.88 -0.90 9.92
N VAL A 139 8.13 0.16 10.24
CA VAL A 139 6.81 0.48 9.69
C VAL A 139 6.89 1.83 9.00
N GLU A 140 6.48 1.87 7.75
CA GLU A 140 6.52 3.07 6.91
C GLU A 140 5.19 3.23 6.16
N THR A 141 4.71 4.45 5.98
CA THR A 141 3.47 4.71 5.24
C THR A 141 3.68 5.83 4.27
N TYR A 142 3.57 5.52 2.98
CA TYR A 142 3.63 6.51 1.92
C TYR A 142 2.22 7.03 1.62
N GLU A 143 2.12 8.32 1.29
CA GLU A 143 0.85 8.97 0.97
C GLU A 143 0.88 9.58 -0.43
N TYR A 144 -0.05 9.16 -1.28
CA TYR A 144 -0.21 9.68 -2.63
C TYR A 144 -1.44 10.58 -2.72
N SER A 145 -1.26 11.77 -3.29
CA SER A 145 -2.34 12.71 -3.59
C SER A 145 -2.21 13.25 -5.01
N ARG A 146 -3.30 13.78 -5.58
CA ARG A 146 -3.31 14.36 -6.92
C ARG A 146 -3.31 15.88 -6.84
N GLN A 147 -2.40 16.52 -7.58
CA GLN A 147 -2.33 17.96 -7.75
C GLN A 147 -2.10 18.29 -9.22
N GLY A 148 -3.16 18.70 -9.92
CA GLY A 148 -3.12 18.88 -11.37
C GLY A 148 -2.70 17.59 -12.08
N ASP A 149 -1.65 17.67 -12.89
CA ASP A 149 -1.10 16.52 -13.62
C ASP A 149 -0.19 15.63 -12.75
N TYR A 150 0.22 16.09 -11.57
CA TYR A 150 1.19 15.41 -10.71
C TYR A 150 0.54 14.45 -9.70
N LEU A 151 1.19 13.29 -9.52
CA LEU A 151 0.97 12.40 -8.38
C LEU A 151 2.04 12.73 -7.35
N ILE A 152 1.65 13.32 -6.24
CA ILE A 152 2.55 13.72 -5.17
C ILE A 152 2.64 12.59 -4.15
N MET A 153 3.84 12.05 -3.95
CA MET A 153 4.15 11.07 -2.91
C MET A 153 4.81 11.78 -1.73
N ASN A 154 4.23 11.65 -0.54
CA ASN A 154 4.82 12.09 0.72
C ASN A 154 5.23 10.87 1.53
N VAL A 155 6.30 11.01 2.31
CA VAL A 155 6.85 9.99 3.21
C VAL A 155 6.87 10.51 4.64
#